data_AF-A0A832FK82-F1
#
_entry.id   AF-A0A832FK82-F1
#
_cell.length_a   1.000
_cell.length_b   1.000
_cell.length_c   1.000
_cell.angle_alpha   90.00
_cell.angle_beta   90.00
_cell.angle_gamma   90.00
#
_symmetry.space_group_name_H-M   'P 1'
#
loop_
_entity.id
_entity.type
_entity.pdbx_description
1 polymer ?
#
loop_
_entity_poly.entity_id
_entity_poly.type
_entity_poly.pdbx_seq_one_letter_code
_entity_poly.pdbx_strand_id
1 'polypeptide(L)'
;MIELRDTLFGKLALFEYKYSKIIVTSMLLLTLFLSFGALNLRFESNFMKELPQNFDVVKTQNLIDSEFGQEEGIIILLETDLDDV
;
A
#
# COMPACT_ATOMS: atom_id res chain seq x y z
N MET A 1 7.70 -32.00 36.52
CA MET A 1 6.91 -30.89 35.99
C MET A 1 7.88 -29.87 35.44
N ILE A 2 7.82 -29.55 34.15
CA ILE A 2 8.68 -28.51 33.57
C ILE A 2 8.15 -27.17 34.07
N GLU A 3 8.89 -26.46 34.91
CA GLU A 3 8.51 -25.11 35.31
C GLU A 3 8.49 -24.22 34.07
N LEU A 4 7.39 -23.49 33.85
CA LEU A 4 7.24 -22.59 32.70
C LEU A 4 8.44 -21.63 32.57
N ARG A 5 9.06 -21.27 33.68
CA ARG A 5 10.26 -20.42 33.77
C ARG A 5 11.48 -20.95 33.00
N ASP A 6 11.61 -22.28 32.88
CA ASP A 6 12.77 -22.90 32.25
C ASP A 6 12.59 -23.11 30.74
N THR A 7 11.36 -22.95 30.25
CA THR A 7 11.05 -22.98 28.82
C THR A 7 11.58 -21.72 28.14
N LEU A 8 11.89 -21.83 26.83
CA LEU A 8 12.30 -20.68 26.01
C LEU A 8 11.27 -19.54 26.07
N PHE A 9 9.98 -19.88 26.03
CA PHE A 9 8.88 -18.92 26.14
C PHE A 9 8.82 -18.24 27.51
N GLY A 10 9.07 -18.96 28.61
CA GLY A 10 9.13 -18.37 29.94
C GLY A 10 10.30 -17.39 30.12
N LYS A 11 11.46 -17.71 29.53
CA LYS A 11 12.62 -16.81 29.53
C LYS A 11 12.37 -15.54 28.70
N LEU A 12 11.72 -15.67 27.54
CA LEU A 12 11.29 -14.55 26.71
C LEU A 12 10.28 -13.66 27.43
N ALA A 13 9.26 -14.25 28.07
CA ALA A 13 8.26 -13.50 28.82
C ALA A 13 8.87 -12.71 29.99
N LEU A 14 9.85 -13.29 30.71
CA LEU A 14 10.58 -12.57 31.76
C LEU A 14 11.43 -11.42 31.21
N PHE A 15 12.02 -11.60 30.02
CA PHE A 15 12.78 -10.56 29.34
C PHE A 15 11.85 -9.42 28.89
N GLU A 16 10.71 -9.75 28.28
CA GLU A 16 9.69 -8.79 27.90
C GLU A 16 9.15 -8.02 29.10
N TYR A 17 8.89 -8.71 30.22
CA TYR A 17 8.45 -8.06 31.45
C TYR A 17 9.50 -7.06 31.98
N LYS A 18 10.76 -7.49 32.05
CA LYS A 18 11.88 -6.67 32.55
C LYS A 18 12.14 -5.43 31.69
N TYR A 19 12.00 -5.54 30.36
CA TYR A 19 12.28 -4.46 29.41
C TYR A 19 11.01 -3.86 28.78
N SER A 20 9.84 -4.13 29.36
CA SER A 20 8.53 -3.76 28.82
C SER A 20 8.43 -2.29 28.39
N LYS A 21 8.92 -1.36 29.22
CA LYS A 21 8.93 0.07 28.89
C LYS A 21 9.73 0.39 27.62
N ILE A 22 10.88 -0.24 27.45
CA ILE A 22 11.75 -0.05 26.28
C ILE A 22 11.08 -0.65 25.04
N ILE A 23 10.53 -1.86 25.17
CA ILE A 23 9.83 -2.55 24.08
C ILE A 23 8.65 -1.71 23.58
N VAL A 24 7.78 -1.26 24.50
CA VAL A 24 6.61 -0.43 24.16
C VAL A 24 7.05 0.88 23.50
N THR A 25 8.06 1.56 24.05
CA THR A 25 8.56 2.81 23.47
C THR A 25 9.14 2.58 22.07
N SER A 26 9.90 1.50 21.88
CA SER A 26 10.47 1.14 20.58
C SER A 26 9.40 0.79 19.56
N MET A 27 8.34 0.08 19.96
CA MET A 27 7.20 -0.21 19.09
C MET A 27 6.50 1.07 18.67
N LEU A 28 6.24 2.00 19.59
CA LEU A 28 5.62 3.28 19.26
C LEU A 28 6.47 4.08 18.26
N LEU A 29 7.79 4.15 18.48
CA LEU A 29 8.70 4.81 17.55
C LEU A 29 8.71 4.13 16.18
N LEU A 30 8.74 2.80 16.14
CA LEU A 30 8.69 2.03 14.90
C LEU A 30 7.36 2.22 14.16
N THR A 31 6.24 2.23 14.88
CA THR A 31 4.92 2.52 14.31
C THR A 31 4.88 3.93 13.72
N LEU A 32 5.36 4.95 14.43
CA LEU A 32 5.43 6.31 13.91
C LEU A 32 6.31 6.41 12.67
N PHE A 33 7.46 5.74 12.68
CA PHE A 33 8.36 5.67 11.54
C PHE A 33 7.70 5.04 10.31
N LEU A 34 7.00 3.90 10.49
CA LEU A 34 6.28 3.25 9.39
C LEU A 34 5.11 4.11 8.89
N SER A 35 4.39 4.78 9.79
CA SER A 35 3.32 5.72 9.44
C SER A 35 3.81 6.89 8.59
N PHE A 36 5.07 7.32 8.74
CA PHE A 36 5.65 8.33 7.86
C PHE A 36 5.72 7.87 6.40
N GLY A 37 5.94 6.56 6.16
CA GLY A 37 5.87 5.97 4.83
C GLY A 37 4.48 6.07 4.20
N ALA A 38 3.43 5.96 5.01
CA ALA A 38 2.04 6.05 4.55
C ALA A 38 1.69 7.44 3.98
N LEU A 39 2.38 8.50 4.42
CA LEU A 39 2.20 9.86 3.88
C LEU A 39 2.63 9.99 2.40
N ASN A 40 3.44 9.06 1.90
CA ASN A 40 3.91 9.05 0.52
C ASN A 40 3.10 8.11 -0.39
N LEU A 41 1.99 7.56 0.11
CA LEU A 41 1.09 6.75 -0.71
C LEU A 41 0.46 7.61 -1.80
N ARG A 42 0.68 7.22 -3.05
CA ARG A 42 0.06 7.82 -4.23
C ARG A 42 -0.86 6.78 -4.84
N PHE A 43 -2.05 7.22 -5.24
CA PHE A 43 -2.94 6.38 -6.02
C PHE A 43 -2.38 6.27 -7.45
N GLU A 44 -2.11 5.04 -7.89
CA GLU A 44 -1.73 4.76 -9.27
C GLU A 44 -2.98 4.28 -10.02
N SER A 45 -3.47 5.09 -10.95
CA SER A 45 -4.66 4.78 -11.75
C SER A 45 -4.32 4.07 -13.06
N ASN A 46 -3.04 4.01 -13.44
CA ASN A 46 -2.63 3.39 -14.69
C ASN A 46 -2.47 1.88 -14.52
N PHE A 47 -3.50 1.14 -14.95
CA PHE A 47 -3.51 -0.33 -14.96
C PHE A 47 -2.33 -0.96 -15.71
N MET A 48 -1.75 -0.29 -16.73
CA MET A 48 -0.59 -0.83 -17.45
C MET A 48 0.66 -0.89 -16.57
N LYS A 49 0.75 -0.09 -15.50
CA LYS A 49 1.86 -0.13 -14.53
C LYS A 49 1.76 -1.30 -13.55
N GLU A 50 0.59 -1.92 -13.41
CA GLU A 50 0.41 -3.13 -12.61
C GLU A 50 0.98 -4.37 -13.34
N LEU A 51 1.10 -4.30 -14.67
CA LEU A 51 1.71 -5.36 -15.47
C LEU A 51 3.24 -5.31 -15.43
N PRO A 52 3.93 -6.45 -15.63
CA PRO A 52 5.37 -6.46 -15.83
C PRO A 52 5.77 -5.57 -17.01
N GLN A 53 6.61 -4.57 -16.74
CA GLN A 53 7.00 -3.55 -17.74
C GLN A 53 7.86 -4.11 -18.89
N ASN A 54 8.31 -5.36 -18.78
CA ASN A 54 9.07 -6.05 -19.81
C ASN A 54 8.21 -6.69 -20.91
N PHE A 55 6.89 -6.73 -20.74
CA PHE A 55 5.99 -7.31 -21.74
C PHE A 55 5.92 -6.46 -22.99
N ASP A 56 5.87 -7.13 -24.14
CA ASP A 56 5.85 -6.43 -25.43
C ASP A 56 4.58 -5.59 -25.61
N VAL A 57 3.45 -6.03 -25.04
CA VAL A 57 2.20 -5.27 -25.02
C VAL A 57 2.36 -3.91 -24.31
N VAL A 58 3.08 -3.88 -23.19
CA VAL A 58 3.34 -2.63 -22.43
C VAL A 58 4.25 -1.71 -23.24
N LYS A 59 5.28 -2.24 -23.90
CA LYS A 59 6.16 -1.45 -24.77
C LYS A 59 5.41 -0.87 -25.97
N THR A 60 4.55 -1.66 -26.60
CA THR A 60 3.72 -1.20 -27.72
C THR A 60 2.75 -0.12 -27.29
N GLN A 61 2.08 -0.27 -26.14
CA GLN A 61 1.20 0.76 -25.61
C GLN A 61 1.96 2.06 -25.30
N ASN A 62 3.12 1.97 -24.64
CA ASN A 62 3.95 3.15 -24.36
C ASN A 62 4.42 3.85 -25.64
N LEU A 63 4.70 3.09 -26.71
CA LEU A 63 5.06 3.66 -28.01
C LEU A 63 3.88 4.42 -28.64
N ILE A 64 2.69 3.82 -28.64
CA ILE A 64 1.46 4.46 -29.12
C ILE A 64 1.19 5.75 -28.34
N ASP A 65 1.23 5.69 -27.01
CA ASP A 65 1.03 6.85 -26.14
C ASP A 65 2.07 7.96 -26.41
N SER A 66 3.32 7.60 -26.74
CA SER A 66 4.37 8.58 -27.03
C SER A 66 4.22 9.27 -28.37
N GLU A 67 3.69 8.59 -29.38
CA GLU A 67 3.55 9.11 -30.75
C GLU A 67 2.24 9.87 -30.95
N PHE A 68 1.16 9.40 -30.33
CA PHE A 68 -0.19 9.95 -30.54
C PHE A 68 -0.70 10.76 -29.34
N GLY A 69 -0.01 10.71 -28.20
CA GLY A 69 -0.44 11.33 -26.94
C GLY A 69 -1.44 10.46 -26.17
N GLN A 70 -1.56 10.70 -24.86
CA GLN A 70 -2.57 10.06 -24.02
C GLN A 70 -3.89 10.84 -24.10
N GLU A 71 -4.96 10.19 -24.55
CA GLU A 71 -6.31 10.76 -24.54
C GLU A 71 -6.94 10.59 -23.14
N GLU A 72 -6.57 11.47 -22.21
CA GLU A 72 -7.28 11.59 -20.92
C GLU A 72 -8.51 12.50 -21.09
N GLY A 73 -9.63 11.91 -21.51
CA GLY A 73 -10.91 12.62 -21.67
C GLY A 73 -11.85 12.43 -20.48
N ILE A 74 -12.51 13.51 -20.04
CA ILE A 74 -13.66 13.42 -19.13
C ILE A 74 -14.93 13.29 -19.98
N ILE A 75 -15.62 12.15 -19.90
CA ILE A 75 -16.92 11.96 -20.56
C ILE A 75 -18.03 12.43 -19.63
N ILE A 76 -18.78 13.45 -20.05
CA ILE A 76 -19.97 13.95 -19.34
C ILE A 76 -21.20 13.46 -20.10
N LEU A 77 -21.96 12.56 -19.49
CA LEU A 77 -23.25 12.12 -20.02
C LEU A 77 -24.35 13.05 -19.49
N LEU A 78 -25.14 13.62 -20.39
CA LEU A 78 -26.32 14.42 -20.06
C LEU A 78 -27.56 13.67 -20.54
N GLU A 79 -28.45 13.33 -19.62
CA GLU A 79 -29.75 12.74 -19.90
C GLU A 79 -30.84 13.77 -19.60
N THR A 80 -31.80 13.93 -20.50
CA THR A 80 -32.97 14.80 -20.31
C THR A 80 -34.23 13.97 -20.53
N ASP A 81 -35.22 14.18 -19.67
CA ASP A 81 -36.56 13.65 -19.87
C ASP A 81 -37.28 14.55 -20.89
N LEU A 82 -37.84 13.96 -21.94
CA LEU A 82 -38.54 14.67 -23.02
C LEU A 82 -40.07 14.54 -22.90
N ASP A 83 -40.57 13.86 -21.86
CA ASP A 83 -41.98 13.46 -21.76
C ASP A 83 -42.90 14.52 -21.11
N ASP A 84 -42.39 15.72 -20.78
CA ASP A 84 -43.13 16.81 -20.12
C ASP A 84 -43.51 18.01 -21.04
N VAL A 85 -43.66 17.81 -22.37
CA VAL A 85 -44.11 18.88 -23.32
C VAL A 85 -45.52 18.64 -23.86
#